data_AF-C3ZIB0-F1
#
_entry.id   AF-C3ZIB0-F1
#
_cell.length_a   1.000
_cell.length_b   1.000
_cell.length_c   1.000
_cell.angle_alpha   90.00
_cell.angle_beta   90.00
_cell.angle_gamma   90.00
#
_symmetry.space_group_name_H-M   'P 1'
#
loop_
_entity.id
_entity.type
_entity.pdbx_description
1 polymer ?
#
loop_
_entity_poly.entity_id
_entity_poly.type
_entity_poly.pdbx_seq_one_letter_code
_entity_poly.pdbx_strand_id
1 'polypeptide(L)'
;MLLKLGAILPFVEKAMSSPSLRAVQLAITNLKDLNALDRQENLTPLGYHLARLPVEPHIGKMILFGAIFSCLDPVLTVAASLGFKDPFVIPLGKEEEADRRRREFAAGSKSDHLMLINAFKSWERAKSQGRESERRFCWDNFLSANTLKMLSNMKQQFAELLQDIGFVQTRNPSNPQCNKNSGNIRLVKAVICAGLYPNVAKVRGPKQHFRKRPPKLVTKHEKVQLHPKSVNADEKYFEDGWLIYHMKMKTTQVFLYDCTMISPYPLLFFGGDITIQKDGNQETVAVDNWIVFRAATKTAKLVKGLRHELDTVLQQKITRPGAINWDEKSKEGQLMRGIIQLITTEDSSQDYDDDYYSDD
;
A
#
# COMPACT_ATOMS: atom_id res chain seq x y z
N MET A 1 0.60 -17.24 22.29
CA MET A 1 1.95 -17.08 22.88
C MET A 1 2.94 -17.06 21.72
N LEU A 2 3.82 -16.06 21.62
CA LEU A 2 4.91 -16.09 20.64
C LEU A 2 5.94 -17.16 21.07
N LEU A 3 6.45 -17.94 20.12
CA LEU A 3 7.16 -19.19 20.38
C LEU A 3 8.55 -19.03 21.06
N LYS A 4 9.15 -17.82 21.01
CA LYS A 4 10.43 -17.49 21.66
C LYS A 4 11.55 -18.52 21.42
N LEU A 5 11.79 -18.88 20.16
CA LEU A 5 12.66 -19.98 19.76
C LEU A 5 14.17 -19.62 19.68
N GLY A 6 14.55 -18.42 20.11
CA GLY A 6 15.90 -17.89 19.99
C GLY A 6 16.14 -17.13 18.68
N ALA A 7 17.40 -17.01 18.28
CA ALA A 7 17.79 -16.32 17.06
C ALA A 7 17.29 -17.05 15.80
N ILE A 8 16.93 -16.28 14.76
CA ILE A 8 16.25 -16.79 13.56
C ILE A 8 17.14 -17.81 12.82
N LEU A 9 18.37 -17.43 12.50
CA LEU A 9 19.27 -18.26 11.69
C LEU A 9 19.58 -19.62 12.37
N PRO A 10 20.04 -19.67 13.65
CA PRO A 10 20.30 -20.94 14.32
C PRO A 10 19.06 -21.83 14.50
N PHE A 11 17.86 -21.25 14.52
CA PHE A 11 16.62 -22.02 14.60
C PHE A 11 16.25 -22.63 13.24
N VAL A 12 16.29 -21.83 12.17
CA VAL A 12 15.91 -22.26 10.82
C VAL A 12 16.84 -23.34 10.27
N GLU A 13 18.14 -23.30 10.62
CA GLU A 13 19.13 -24.32 10.26
C GLU A 13 18.81 -25.71 10.84
N LYS A 14 17.98 -25.80 11.89
CA LYS A 14 17.54 -27.08 12.47
C LYS A 14 16.45 -27.77 11.66
N ALA A 15 15.91 -27.13 10.62
CA ALA A 15 14.88 -27.72 9.76
C ALA A 15 15.43 -28.92 8.97
N MET A 16 14.60 -29.94 8.74
CA MET A 16 14.97 -31.13 7.96
C MET A 16 15.55 -30.78 6.58
N SER A 17 15.00 -29.75 5.95
CA SER A 17 15.51 -29.13 4.73
C SER A 17 15.72 -27.64 4.99
N SER A 18 16.94 -27.26 5.41
CA SER A 18 17.26 -25.86 5.68
C SER A 18 17.18 -25.03 4.40
N PRO A 19 16.53 -23.85 4.43
CA PRO A 19 16.59 -22.89 3.32
C PRO A 19 18.01 -22.36 3.14
N SER A 20 18.27 -21.75 1.99
CA SER A 20 19.55 -21.09 1.73
C SER A 20 19.74 -19.87 2.63
N LEU A 21 20.99 -19.60 3.04
CA LEU A 21 21.34 -18.42 3.84
C LEU A 21 20.82 -17.12 3.21
N ARG A 22 20.93 -17.01 1.88
CA ARG A 22 20.44 -15.86 1.11
C ARG A 22 18.92 -15.68 1.25
N ALA A 23 18.15 -16.76 1.25
CA ALA A 23 16.70 -16.69 1.45
C ALA A 23 16.33 -16.23 2.86
N VAL A 24 17.04 -16.73 3.88
CA VAL A 24 16.84 -16.31 5.28
C VAL A 24 17.19 -14.83 5.46
N GLN A 25 18.33 -14.39 4.93
CA GLN A 25 18.76 -12.99 4.98
C GLN A 25 17.76 -12.07 4.28
N LEU A 26 17.27 -12.45 3.09
CA LEU A 26 16.25 -11.68 2.38
C LEU A 26 14.95 -11.58 3.18
N ALA A 27 14.50 -12.66 3.82
CA ALA A 27 13.31 -12.63 4.68
C ALA A 27 13.49 -11.71 5.89
N ILE A 28 14.66 -11.74 6.54
CA ILE A 28 15.00 -10.84 7.65
C ILE A 28 15.00 -9.38 7.18
N THR A 29 15.65 -9.08 6.05
CA THR A 29 15.66 -7.74 5.46
C THR A 29 14.24 -7.26 5.15
N ASN A 30 13.41 -8.09 4.51
CA ASN A 30 12.02 -7.74 4.21
C ASN A 30 11.21 -7.44 5.49
N LEU A 31 11.40 -8.21 6.56
CA LEU A 31 10.72 -7.96 7.84
C LEU A 31 11.23 -6.68 8.53
N LYS A 32 12.51 -6.34 8.40
CA LYS A 32 13.07 -5.05 8.86
C LYS A 32 12.51 -3.88 8.05
N ASP A 33 12.44 -4.00 6.73
CA ASP A 33 11.89 -2.97 5.82
C ASP A 33 10.38 -2.74 6.06
N LEU A 34 9.65 -3.79 6.48
CA LEU A 34 8.25 -3.68 6.91
C LEU A 34 8.08 -3.07 8.31
N ASN A 35 9.16 -2.79 9.04
CA ASN A 35 9.18 -2.41 10.46
C ASN A 35 8.53 -3.47 11.38
N ALA A 36 8.56 -4.75 10.98
CA ALA A 36 8.11 -5.87 11.81
C ALA A 36 9.22 -6.34 12.77
N LEU A 37 10.49 -6.18 12.35
CA LEU A 37 11.67 -6.40 13.17
C LEU A 37 12.46 -5.10 13.32
N ASP A 38 13.09 -4.92 14.47
CA ASP A 38 14.09 -3.87 14.65
C ASP A 38 15.46 -4.27 14.05
N ARG A 39 16.45 -3.38 14.17
CA ARG A 39 17.80 -3.63 13.63
C ARG A 39 18.48 -4.85 14.26
N GLN A 40 18.13 -5.14 15.52
CA GLN A 40 18.64 -6.24 16.34
C GLN A 40 17.81 -7.54 16.18
N GLU A 41 16.88 -7.59 15.23
CA GLU A 41 15.99 -8.74 14.98
C GLU A 41 15.00 -9.03 16.10
N ASN A 42 14.72 -8.06 16.97
CA ASN A 42 13.63 -8.15 17.92
C ASN A 42 12.32 -7.75 17.26
N LEU A 43 11.23 -8.36 17.73
CA LEU A 43 9.89 -8.06 17.26
C LEU A 43 9.45 -6.66 17.72
N THR A 44 9.03 -5.83 16.78
CA THR A 44 8.43 -4.53 17.08
C THR A 44 6.98 -4.69 17.56
N PRO A 45 6.33 -3.65 18.11
CA PRO A 45 4.91 -3.71 18.43
C PRO A 45 4.04 -4.04 17.20
N LEU A 46 4.39 -3.49 16.03
CA LEU A 46 3.77 -3.86 14.76
C LEU A 46 3.99 -5.34 14.44
N GLY A 47 5.24 -5.81 14.51
CA GLY A 47 5.59 -7.21 14.26
C GLY A 47 4.84 -8.19 15.16
N TYR A 48 4.58 -7.81 16.43
CA TYR A 48 3.78 -8.60 17.36
C TYR A 48 2.37 -8.86 16.84
N HIS A 49 1.71 -7.83 16.31
CA HIS A 49 0.37 -7.96 15.75
C HIS A 49 0.39 -8.73 14.43
N LEU A 50 1.39 -8.49 13.57
CA LEU A 50 1.54 -9.22 12.30
C LEU A 50 1.74 -10.72 12.51
N ALA A 51 2.53 -11.13 13.52
CA ALA A 51 2.78 -12.53 13.84
C ALA A 51 1.52 -13.29 14.32
N ARG A 52 0.42 -12.58 14.60
CA ARG A 52 -0.87 -13.17 14.99
C ARG A 52 -1.85 -13.29 13.83
N LEU A 53 -1.51 -12.77 12.66
CA LEU A 53 -2.33 -12.84 11.46
C LEU A 53 -1.79 -13.96 10.55
N PRO A 54 -2.60 -14.96 10.16
CA PRO A 54 -2.19 -16.05 9.27
C PRO A 54 -2.18 -15.60 7.80
N VAL A 55 -1.48 -14.51 7.51
CA VAL A 55 -1.34 -13.92 6.18
C VAL A 55 0.11 -13.47 5.97
N GLU A 56 0.48 -13.14 4.73
CA GLU A 56 1.78 -12.54 4.50
C GLU A 56 1.93 -11.20 5.25
N PRO A 57 3.11 -10.88 5.81
CA PRO A 57 3.31 -9.68 6.64
C PRO A 57 2.88 -8.37 5.97
N HIS A 58 3.06 -8.26 4.65
CA HIS A 58 2.70 -7.08 3.88
C HIS A 58 1.17 -6.89 3.78
N ILE A 59 0.41 -7.98 3.58
CA ILE A 59 -1.06 -8.01 3.65
C ILE A 59 -1.52 -7.70 5.08
N GLY A 60 -0.92 -8.35 6.08
CA GLY A 60 -1.22 -8.12 7.49
C GLY A 60 -1.06 -6.66 7.88
N LYS A 61 0.03 -6.02 7.46
CA LYS A 61 0.30 -4.59 7.71
C LYS A 61 -0.75 -3.71 7.03
N MET A 62 -1.10 -4.01 5.79
CA MET A 62 -2.14 -3.29 5.04
C MET A 62 -3.49 -3.33 5.75
N ILE A 63 -3.98 -4.52 6.10
CA ILE A 63 -5.31 -4.67 6.73
C ILE A 63 -5.33 -4.11 8.16
N LEU A 64 -4.23 -4.22 8.89
CA LEU A 64 -4.09 -3.65 10.24
C LEU A 64 -4.19 -2.12 10.18
N PHE A 65 -3.49 -1.47 9.25
CA PHE A 65 -3.61 -0.04 9.06
C PHE A 65 -4.96 0.39 8.51
N GLY A 66 -5.63 -0.45 7.70
CA GLY A 66 -7.01 -0.24 7.29
C GLY A 66 -7.97 -0.16 8.48
N ALA A 67 -7.77 -1.00 9.50
CA ALA A 67 -8.52 -0.95 10.76
C ALA A 67 -8.15 0.28 11.61
N ILE A 68 -6.85 0.56 11.79
CA ILE A 68 -6.35 1.68 12.59
C ILE A 68 -6.86 3.03 12.07
N PHE A 69 -6.85 3.23 10.75
CA PHE A 69 -7.27 4.47 10.12
C PHE A 69 -8.75 4.50 9.72
N SER A 70 -9.54 3.48 10.09
CA SER A 70 -10.97 3.37 9.76
C SER A 70 -11.28 3.58 8.27
N CYS A 71 -10.49 2.93 7.41
CA CYS A 71 -10.71 2.84 5.97
C CYS A 71 -10.76 1.37 5.51
N LEU A 72 -11.44 0.53 6.30
CA LEU A 72 -11.32 -0.92 6.25
C LEU A 72 -11.79 -1.53 4.91
N ASP A 73 -13.01 -1.26 4.48
CA ASP A 73 -13.65 -1.89 3.32
C ASP A 73 -12.85 -1.77 2.00
N PRO A 74 -12.40 -0.58 1.56
CA PRO A 74 -11.58 -0.47 0.36
C PRO A 74 -10.21 -1.15 0.52
N VAL A 75 -9.61 -1.07 1.71
CA VAL A 75 -8.30 -1.68 1.98
C VAL A 75 -8.38 -3.21 1.96
N LEU A 76 -9.43 -3.81 2.55
CA LEU A 76 -9.64 -5.25 2.49
C LEU A 76 -9.90 -5.73 1.07
N THR A 77 -10.54 -4.91 0.23
CA THR A 77 -10.77 -5.21 -1.19
C THR A 77 -9.44 -5.33 -1.94
N VAL A 78 -8.51 -4.40 -1.70
CA VAL A 78 -7.16 -4.45 -2.28
C VAL A 78 -6.39 -5.65 -1.75
N ALA A 79 -6.33 -5.82 -0.42
CA ALA A 79 -5.64 -6.93 0.22
C ALA A 79 -6.11 -8.30 -0.30
N ALA A 80 -7.42 -8.48 -0.51
CA ALA A 80 -7.98 -9.72 -1.04
C ALA A 80 -7.49 -10.01 -2.46
N SER A 81 -7.43 -8.99 -3.31
CA SER A 81 -6.96 -9.14 -4.69
C SER A 81 -5.46 -9.43 -4.75
N LEU A 82 -4.66 -8.77 -3.91
CA LEU A 82 -3.21 -9.02 -3.83
C LEU A 82 -2.91 -10.44 -3.32
N GLY A 83 -3.67 -10.93 -2.34
CA GLY A 83 -3.54 -12.28 -1.79
C GLY A 83 -4.13 -13.40 -2.65
N PHE A 84 -4.81 -13.09 -3.76
CA PHE A 84 -5.38 -14.09 -4.66
C PHE A 84 -5.13 -13.76 -6.13
N LYS A 85 -6.00 -12.96 -6.76
CA LYS A 85 -5.82 -12.42 -8.11
C LYS A 85 -6.84 -11.32 -8.43
N ASP A 86 -6.47 -10.52 -9.42
CA ASP A 86 -7.33 -9.52 -10.08
C ASP A 86 -8.56 -10.19 -10.74
N PRO A 87 -9.81 -9.66 -10.55
CA PRO A 87 -11.03 -10.17 -11.15
C PRO A 87 -11.21 -9.87 -12.65
N PHE A 88 -10.42 -8.99 -13.25
CA PHE A 88 -10.52 -8.64 -14.67
C PHE A 88 -10.04 -9.80 -15.57
N VAL A 89 -10.82 -10.09 -16.60
CA VAL A 89 -10.51 -11.08 -17.66
C VAL A 89 -10.33 -10.36 -18.99
N ILE A 90 -9.53 -10.93 -19.90
CA ILE A 90 -9.31 -10.35 -21.23
C ILE A 90 -9.63 -11.43 -22.27
N PRO A 91 -10.83 -11.42 -22.88
CA PRO A 91 -11.15 -12.30 -23.99
C PRO A 91 -10.34 -11.95 -25.23
N LEU A 92 -10.01 -12.96 -26.04
CA LEU A 92 -9.30 -12.76 -27.31
C LEU A 92 -10.08 -11.81 -28.22
N GLY A 93 -9.39 -10.80 -28.75
CA GLY A 93 -9.97 -9.80 -29.66
C GLY A 93 -10.78 -8.70 -28.98
N LYS A 94 -10.79 -8.64 -27.64
CA LYS A 94 -11.46 -7.61 -26.84
C LYS A 94 -10.52 -6.86 -25.90
N GLU A 95 -9.22 -6.92 -26.15
CA GLU A 95 -8.16 -6.31 -25.34
C GLU A 95 -8.41 -4.81 -25.16
N GLU A 96 -8.61 -4.07 -26.26
CA GLU A 96 -8.85 -2.61 -26.21
C GLU A 96 -10.14 -2.24 -25.45
N GLU A 97 -11.19 -3.05 -25.58
CA GLU A 97 -12.46 -2.84 -24.91
C GLU A 97 -12.33 -3.05 -23.40
N ALA A 98 -11.63 -4.11 -22.99
CA ALA A 98 -11.33 -4.41 -21.60
C ALA A 98 -10.44 -3.33 -20.96
N ASP A 99 -9.42 -2.85 -21.67
CA ASP A 99 -8.55 -1.78 -21.19
C ASP A 99 -9.32 -0.46 -21.05
N ARG A 100 -10.25 -0.16 -21.96
CA ARG A 100 -11.15 1.00 -21.83
C ARG A 100 -11.99 0.91 -20.56
N ARG A 101 -12.60 -0.25 -20.27
CA ARG A 101 -13.37 -0.47 -19.03
C ARG A 101 -12.53 -0.30 -17.78
N ARG A 102 -11.29 -0.81 -17.78
CA ARG A 102 -10.35 -0.61 -16.67
C ARG A 102 -10.05 0.89 -16.46
N ARG A 103 -9.78 1.65 -17.52
CA ARG A 103 -9.55 3.11 -17.41
C ARG A 103 -10.78 3.86 -16.90
N GLU A 104 -11.99 3.46 -17.31
CA GLU A 104 -13.25 4.02 -16.78
C GLU A 104 -13.35 3.85 -15.26
N PHE A 105 -13.06 2.64 -14.74
CA PHE A 105 -13.03 2.40 -13.29
C PHE A 105 -11.90 3.14 -12.57
N ALA A 106 -10.76 3.37 -13.23
CA ALA A 106 -9.66 4.12 -12.66
C ALA A 106 -10.01 5.60 -12.42
N ALA A 107 -10.93 6.16 -13.20
CA ALA A 107 -11.44 7.53 -13.05
C ALA A 107 -10.34 8.59 -12.89
N GLY A 108 -9.25 8.49 -13.66
CA GLY A 108 -8.11 9.41 -13.61
C GLY A 108 -7.29 9.36 -12.31
N SER A 109 -7.56 8.40 -11.41
CA SER A 109 -6.88 8.31 -10.10
C SER A 109 -5.42 7.82 -10.15
N LYS A 110 -4.96 7.40 -11.34
CA LYS A 110 -3.63 6.85 -11.61
C LYS A 110 -3.27 5.68 -10.69
N SER A 111 -4.21 4.76 -10.52
CA SER A 111 -4.14 3.70 -9.51
C SER A 111 -4.90 2.45 -9.92
N ASP A 112 -4.18 1.36 -10.17
CA ASP A 112 -4.76 0.04 -10.40
C ASP A 112 -5.56 -0.45 -9.17
N HIS A 113 -5.07 -0.14 -7.97
CA HIS A 113 -5.73 -0.54 -6.73
C HIS A 113 -7.05 0.22 -6.50
N LEU A 114 -7.14 1.51 -6.88
CA LEU A 114 -8.41 2.25 -6.79
C LEU A 114 -9.38 1.85 -7.90
N MET A 115 -8.87 1.56 -9.11
CA MET A 115 -9.67 0.96 -10.18
C MET A 115 -10.36 -0.31 -9.66
N LEU A 116 -9.61 -1.20 -9.01
CA LEU A 116 -10.15 -2.43 -8.43
C LEU A 116 -11.24 -2.14 -7.38
N ILE A 117 -11.00 -1.19 -6.46
CA ILE A 117 -11.98 -0.78 -5.44
C ILE A 117 -13.28 -0.31 -6.11
N ASN A 118 -13.17 0.52 -7.14
CA ASN A 118 -14.32 1.08 -7.87
C ASN A 118 -15.10 -0.01 -8.63
N ALA A 119 -14.40 -0.93 -9.28
CA ALA A 119 -15.01 -2.07 -9.96
C ALA A 119 -15.73 -2.98 -8.98
N PHE A 120 -15.10 -3.32 -7.85
CA PHE A 120 -15.68 -4.17 -6.81
C PHE A 120 -16.94 -3.54 -6.19
N LYS A 121 -16.87 -2.26 -5.81
CA LYS A 121 -18.03 -1.52 -5.27
C LYS A 121 -19.19 -1.43 -6.28
N SER A 122 -18.87 -1.35 -7.57
CA SER A 122 -19.89 -1.34 -8.63
C SER A 122 -20.51 -2.72 -8.82
N TRP A 123 -19.72 -3.79 -8.72
CA TRP A 123 -20.21 -5.15 -8.70
C TRP A 123 -21.12 -5.43 -7.50
N GLU A 124 -20.77 -4.99 -6.28
CA GLU A 124 -21.61 -5.18 -5.10
C GLU A 124 -23.00 -4.55 -5.28
N ARG A 125 -23.07 -3.37 -5.91
CA ARG A 125 -24.33 -2.70 -6.28
C ARG A 125 -25.12 -3.47 -7.32
N ALA A 126 -24.47 -4.02 -8.35
CA ALA A 126 -25.15 -4.85 -9.34
C ALA A 126 -25.66 -6.17 -8.72
N LYS A 127 -24.86 -6.78 -7.85
CA LYS A 127 -25.21 -8.00 -7.11
C LYS A 127 -26.44 -7.79 -6.22
N SER A 128 -26.56 -6.66 -5.53
CA SER A 128 -27.73 -6.38 -4.69
C SER A 128 -29.02 -6.17 -5.47
N GLN A 129 -28.94 -5.84 -6.76
CA GLN A 129 -30.09 -5.71 -7.66
C GLN A 129 -30.57 -7.06 -8.23
N GLY A 130 -29.82 -8.14 -8.02
CA GLY A 130 -30.19 -9.49 -8.41
C GLY A 130 -29.20 -10.17 -9.36
N ARG A 131 -29.40 -11.47 -9.56
CA ARG A 131 -28.47 -12.35 -10.28
C ARG A 131 -28.29 -11.98 -11.76
N GLU A 132 -29.33 -11.48 -12.41
CA GLU A 132 -29.26 -11.05 -13.81
C GLU A 132 -28.43 -9.77 -13.95
N SER A 133 -28.65 -8.79 -13.07
CA SER A 133 -27.85 -7.55 -13.00
C SER A 133 -26.37 -7.87 -12.72
N GLU A 134 -26.09 -8.77 -11.77
CA GLU A 134 -24.72 -9.26 -11.50
C GLU A 134 -24.07 -9.83 -12.78
N ARG A 135 -24.76 -10.73 -13.46
CA ARG A 135 -24.25 -11.40 -14.67
C ARG A 135 -23.97 -10.40 -15.78
N ARG A 136 -24.92 -9.50 -16.04
CA ARG A 136 -24.79 -8.46 -17.07
C ARG A 136 -23.64 -7.51 -16.75
N PHE A 137 -23.56 -7.04 -15.51
CA PHE A 137 -22.46 -6.17 -15.07
C PHE A 137 -21.09 -6.84 -15.27
N CYS A 138 -20.96 -8.11 -14.89
CA CYS A 138 -19.70 -8.84 -15.06
C CYS A 138 -19.33 -9.01 -16.54
N TRP A 139 -20.31 -9.30 -17.39
CA TRP A 139 -20.11 -9.42 -18.84
C TRP A 139 -19.67 -8.09 -19.47
N ASP A 140 -20.41 -7.01 -19.21
CA ASP A 140 -20.19 -5.69 -19.83
C ASP A 140 -18.85 -5.04 -19.42
N ASN A 141 -18.27 -5.50 -18.30
CA ASN A 141 -17.06 -4.95 -17.69
C ASN A 141 -15.88 -5.92 -17.65
N PHE A 142 -16.00 -7.08 -18.30
CA PHE A 142 -14.93 -8.09 -18.35
C PHE A 142 -14.45 -8.55 -16.97
N LEU A 143 -15.40 -8.87 -16.09
CA LEU A 143 -15.12 -9.30 -14.73
C LEU A 143 -15.53 -10.75 -14.49
N SER A 144 -14.72 -11.48 -13.72
CA SER A 144 -15.04 -12.82 -13.25
C SER A 144 -15.90 -12.75 -11.97
N ALA A 145 -17.19 -13.09 -12.09
CA ALA A 145 -18.10 -13.16 -10.93
C ALA A 145 -17.60 -14.13 -9.85
N ASN A 146 -16.97 -15.24 -10.24
CA ASN A 146 -16.39 -16.21 -9.30
C ASN A 146 -15.21 -15.61 -8.53
N THR A 147 -14.34 -14.86 -9.21
CA THR A 147 -13.21 -14.18 -8.56
C THR A 147 -13.72 -13.11 -7.61
N LEU A 148 -14.70 -12.29 -8.01
CA LEU A 148 -15.30 -11.27 -7.15
C LEU A 148 -15.96 -11.86 -5.89
N LYS A 149 -16.66 -13.00 -6.02
CA LYS A 149 -17.19 -13.74 -4.86
C LYS A 149 -16.09 -14.24 -3.94
N MET A 150 -14.99 -14.76 -4.49
CA MET A 150 -13.82 -15.17 -3.69
C MET A 150 -13.21 -13.99 -2.94
N LEU A 151 -13.03 -12.85 -3.60
CA LEU A 151 -12.52 -11.63 -2.96
C LEU A 151 -13.45 -11.15 -1.83
N SER A 152 -14.77 -11.20 -2.05
CA SER A 152 -15.76 -10.89 -1.01
C SER A 152 -15.64 -11.80 0.21
N ASN A 153 -15.40 -13.10 0.01
CA ASN A 153 -15.18 -14.05 1.10
C ASN A 153 -13.86 -13.77 1.84
N MET A 154 -12.79 -13.45 1.12
CA MET A 154 -11.50 -13.10 1.74
C MET A 154 -11.59 -11.80 2.56
N LYS A 155 -12.33 -10.79 2.10
CA LYS A 155 -12.61 -9.58 2.90
C LYS A 155 -13.26 -9.93 4.23
N GLN A 156 -14.23 -10.85 4.21
CA GLN A 156 -14.91 -11.32 5.41
C GLN A 156 -13.94 -12.02 6.38
N GLN A 157 -13.07 -12.90 5.85
CA GLN A 157 -12.04 -13.58 6.64
C GLN A 157 -11.03 -12.59 7.25
N PHE A 158 -10.59 -11.57 6.50
CA PHE A 158 -9.69 -10.56 7.05
C PHE A 158 -10.33 -9.73 8.16
N ALA A 159 -11.61 -9.38 8.04
CA ALA A 159 -12.33 -8.68 9.11
C ALA A 159 -12.47 -9.57 10.37
N GLU A 160 -12.67 -10.88 10.20
CA GLU A 160 -12.67 -11.85 11.31
C GLU A 160 -11.31 -11.91 12.02
N LEU A 161 -10.21 -12.04 11.26
CA LEU A 161 -8.87 -12.03 11.82
C LEU A 161 -8.58 -10.76 12.62
N LEU A 162 -8.97 -9.60 12.09
CA LEU A 162 -8.83 -8.30 12.77
C LEU A 162 -9.69 -8.22 14.03
N GLN A 163 -10.87 -8.86 14.04
CA GLN A 163 -11.71 -8.94 15.23
C GLN A 163 -11.05 -9.80 16.30
N ASP A 164 -10.49 -10.95 15.91
CA ASP A 164 -9.84 -11.90 16.82
C ASP A 164 -8.60 -11.30 17.52
N ILE A 165 -7.87 -10.41 16.83
CA ILE A 165 -6.77 -9.64 17.43
C ILE A 165 -7.23 -8.32 18.08
N GLY A 166 -8.53 -8.02 18.06
CA GLY A 166 -9.15 -6.90 18.78
C GLY A 166 -9.07 -5.54 18.09
N PHE A 167 -8.71 -5.46 16.80
CA PHE A 167 -8.58 -4.18 16.07
C PHE A 167 -9.91 -3.68 15.48
N VAL A 168 -10.91 -4.55 15.34
CA VAL A 168 -12.28 -4.18 14.95
C VAL A 168 -13.30 -4.82 15.89
N GLN A 169 -14.47 -4.19 16.03
CA GLN A 169 -15.52 -4.69 16.93
C GLN A 169 -16.50 -5.64 16.23
N THR A 170 -16.41 -5.75 14.91
CA THR A 170 -17.39 -6.44 14.07
C THR A 170 -16.69 -7.17 12.94
N ARG A 171 -17.30 -8.28 12.51
CA ARG A 171 -16.84 -9.07 11.36
C ARG A 171 -17.27 -8.48 10.03
N ASN A 172 -18.16 -7.48 10.02
CA ASN A 172 -18.69 -6.89 8.79
C ASN A 172 -17.68 -5.86 8.22
N PRO A 173 -17.03 -6.13 7.07
CA PRO A 173 -16.07 -5.22 6.44
C PRO A 173 -16.65 -3.83 6.16
N SER A 174 -17.94 -3.76 5.86
CA SER A 174 -18.65 -2.54 5.47
C SER A 174 -19.28 -1.79 6.65
N ASN A 175 -18.99 -2.18 7.90
CA ASN A 175 -19.53 -1.49 9.07
C ASN A 175 -19.08 -0.02 9.11
N PRO A 176 -20.00 0.95 9.27
CA PRO A 176 -19.65 2.38 9.27
C PRO A 176 -18.59 2.79 10.30
N GLN A 177 -18.54 2.13 11.47
CA GLN A 177 -17.56 2.46 12.52
C GLN A 177 -16.12 2.16 12.11
N CYS A 178 -15.92 1.16 11.24
CA CYS A 178 -14.63 0.77 10.67
C CYS A 178 -14.30 1.52 9.37
N ASN A 179 -15.20 2.38 8.89
CA ASN A 179 -15.13 3.00 7.57
C ASN A 179 -15.32 4.53 7.59
N LYS A 180 -15.10 5.16 8.75
CA LYS A 180 -15.22 6.62 8.94
C LYS A 180 -14.44 7.44 7.90
N ASN A 181 -13.30 6.91 7.44
CA ASN A 181 -12.41 7.58 6.51
C ASN A 181 -12.31 6.88 5.15
N SER A 182 -13.17 5.90 4.82
CA SER A 182 -13.13 5.17 3.54
C SER A 182 -13.40 6.05 2.32
N GLY A 183 -14.00 7.23 2.51
CA GLY A 183 -14.16 8.24 1.46
C GLY A 183 -12.90 9.06 1.17
N ASN A 184 -11.89 9.04 2.04
CA ASN A 184 -10.64 9.77 1.84
C ASN A 184 -9.69 8.94 0.96
N ILE A 185 -9.73 9.20 -0.35
CA ILE A 185 -8.94 8.47 -1.35
C ILE A 185 -7.44 8.57 -1.08
N ARG A 186 -6.94 9.73 -0.64
CA ARG A 186 -5.52 9.93 -0.33
C ARG A 186 -5.09 9.04 0.83
N LEU A 187 -5.92 8.93 1.87
CA LEU A 187 -5.67 8.02 2.99
C LEU A 187 -5.68 6.56 2.55
N VAL A 188 -6.65 6.15 1.72
CA VAL A 188 -6.70 4.77 1.20
C VAL A 188 -5.41 4.44 0.45
N LYS A 189 -4.94 5.34 -0.43
CA LYS A 189 -3.65 5.19 -1.12
C LYS A 189 -2.47 5.12 -0.13
N ALA A 190 -2.48 5.92 0.93
CA ALA A 190 -1.45 5.91 1.96
C ALA A 190 -1.42 4.60 2.76
N VAL A 191 -2.58 3.99 3.04
CA VAL A 191 -2.65 2.67 3.70
C VAL A 191 -2.19 1.54 2.77
N ILE A 192 -2.51 1.63 1.47
CA ILE A 192 -1.95 0.70 0.47
C ILE A 192 -0.41 0.84 0.43
N CYS A 193 0.12 2.07 0.49
CA CYS A 193 1.55 2.33 0.60
C CYS A 193 2.17 1.66 1.84
N ALA A 194 1.50 1.69 2.99
CA ALA A 194 1.97 1.02 4.20
C ALA A 194 2.20 -0.48 4.01
N GLY A 195 1.35 -1.14 3.22
CA GLY A 195 1.47 -2.57 2.89
C GLY A 195 2.46 -2.87 1.77
N LEU A 196 2.58 -1.98 0.77
CA LEU A 196 3.42 -2.23 -0.41
C LEU A 196 4.87 -1.74 -0.26
N TYR A 197 5.16 -0.83 0.66
CA TYR A 197 6.54 -0.45 0.97
C TYR A 197 7.37 -1.69 1.35
N PRO A 198 8.59 -1.90 0.81
CA PRO A 198 9.46 -0.93 0.09
C PRO A 198 9.34 -0.94 -1.45
N ASN A 199 8.29 -1.54 -2.03
CA ASN A 199 8.10 -1.60 -3.47
C ASN A 199 7.68 -0.24 -4.05
N VAL A 200 8.68 0.60 -4.33
CA VAL A 200 8.52 1.98 -4.80
C VAL A 200 9.25 2.18 -6.13
N ALA A 201 8.71 3.05 -6.99
CA ALA A 201 9.35 3.53 -8.20
C ALA A 201 9.27 5.07 -8.28
N LYS A 202 10.35 5.70 -8.74
CA LYS A 202 10.43 7.15 -9.04
C LYS A 202 10.06 7.38 -10.50
N VAL A 203 9.19 8.35 -10.74
CA VAL A 203 8.87 8.92 -12.05
C VAL A 203 9.92 9.97 -12.38
N ARG A 204 10.69 9.78 -13.46
CA ARG A 204 11.76 10.70 -13.88
C ARG A 204 11.37 11.57 -15.08
N GLY A 205 11.91 12.78 -15.05
CA GLY A 205 11.88 13.79 -16.10
C GLY A 205 10.77 14.85 -15.91
N PRO A 206 10.82 15.94 -16.71
CA PRO A 206 9.99 17.14 -16.54
C PRO A 206 8.50 16.86 -16.33
N LYS A 207 7.88 17.49 -15.34
CA LYS A 207 6.42 17.43 -15.07
C LYS A 207 5.64 18.25 -16.11
N GLN A 208 5.70 17.85 -17.38
CA GLN A 208 4.98 18.51 -18.46
C GLN A 208 3.73 17.72 -18.83
N HIS A 209 2.59 18.42 -18.90
CA HIS A 209 1.31 17.83 -19.33
C HIS A 209 1.35 17.32 -20.79
N PHE A 210 2.19 17.92 -21.64
CA PHE A 210 2.26 17.60 -23.08
C PHE A 210 3.49 16.78 -23.44
N ARG A 211 3.55 15.53 -22.95
CA ARG A 211 4.61 14.58 -23.34
C ARG A 211 4.20 13.69 -24.50
N LYS A 212 5.10 13.54 -25.48
CA LYS A 212 4.93 12.58 -26.59
C LYS A 212 5.18 11.13 -26.17
N ARG A 213 5.99 10.90 -25.13
CA ARG A 213 6.40 9.57 -24.64
C ARG A 213 6.06 9.41 -23.15
N PRO A 214 5.79 8.18 -22.68
CA PRO A 214 5.60 7.92 -21.25
C PRO A 214 6.86 8.28 -20.45
N PRO A 215 6.72 8.63 -19.16
CA PRO A 215 7.85 8.98 -18.32
C PRO A 215 8.78 7.79 -18.08
N LYS A 216 10.05 8.07 -17.80
CA LYS A 216 11.02 7.04 -17.42
C LYS A 216 10.76 6.64 -15.96
N LEU A 217 10.75 5.34 -15.66
CA LEU A 217 10.56 4.83 -14.30
C LEU A 217 11.79 4.11 -13.80
N VAL A 218 12.15 4.34 -12.54
CA VAL A 218 13.27 3.67 -11.88
C VAL A 218 12.85 3.19 -10.49
N THR A 219 13.23 1.98 -10.16
CA THR A 219 13.23 1.50 -8.76
C THR A 219 14.59 1.80 -8.13
N LYS A 220 14.79 1.40 -6.86
CA LYS A 220 16.10 1.48 -6.20
C LYS A 220 17.22 0.76 -6.96
N HIS A 221 16.89 -0.28 -7.74
CA HIS A 221 17.88 -1.19 -8.32
C HIS A 221 17.98 -1.12 -9.84
N GLU A 222 16.89 -0.81 -10.52
CA GLU A 222 16.83 -0.94 -11.98
C GLU A 222 15.76 -0.03 -12.62
N LYS A 223 15.95 0.23 -13.91
CA LYS A 223 14.94 0.87 -14.78
C LYS A 223 13.79 -0.12 -15.02
N VAL A 224 12.56 0.39 -15.00
CA VAL A 224 11.34 -0.42 -15.16
C VAL A 224 10.38 0.26 -16.13
N GLN A 225 9.41 -0.51 -16.62
CA GLN A 225 8.27 -0.02 -17.39
C GLN A 225 6.95 -0.41 -16.72
N LEU A 226 5.87 0.26 -17.08
CA LEU A 226 4.53 -0.17 -16.67
C LEU A 226 4.04 -1.27 -17.61
N HIS A 227 3.47 -2.32 -17.04
CA HIS A 227 2.89 -3.38 -17.83
C HIS A 227 1.68 -2.86 -18.62
N PRO A 228 1.45 -3.29 -19.89
CA PRO A 228 0.35 -2.80 -20.72
C PRO A 228 -1.05 -2.92 -20.09
N LYS A 229 -1.24 -3.90 -19.20
CA LYS A 229 -2.48 -4.12 -18.44
C LYS A 229 -2.75 -3.03 -17.36
N SER A 230 -1.72 -2.33 -16.90
CA SER A 230 -1.89 -1.29 -15.88
C SER A 230 -2.67 -0.12 -16.46
N VAL A 231 -3.57 0.45 -15.65
CA VAL A 231 -4.31 1.67 -16.06
C VAL A 231 -3.39 2.88 -16.27
N ASN A 232 -2.13 2.78 -15.82
CA ASN A 232 -1.11 3.80 -15.95
C ASN A 232 -0.18 3.57 -17.16
N ALA A 233 -0.35 2.50 -17.95
CA ALA A 233 0.57 2.14 -19.04
C ALA A 233 0.77 3.27 -20.07
N ASP A 234 -0.32 3.94 -20.42
CA ASP A 234 -0.34 5.07 -21.37
C ASP A 234 -0.32 6.44 -20.68
N GLU A 235 -0.18 6.48 -19.35
CA GLU A 235 -0.21 7.71 -18.57
C GLU A 235 1.08 8.50 -18.80
N LYS A 236 0.92 9.77 -19.16
CA LYS A 236 2.01 10.66 -19.58
C LYS A 236 2.41 11.63 -18.49
N TYR A 237 1.50 11.89 -17.56
CA TYR A 237 1.65 12.90 -16.54
C TYR A 237 1.27 12.34 -15.17
N PHE A 238 2.17 12.49 -14.19
CA PHE A 238 1.92 12.16 -12.80
C PHE A 238 2.15 13.43 -11.99
N GLU A 239 1.15 13.86 -11.20
CA GLU A 239 1.30 15.04 -10.34
C GLU A 239 2.43 14.82 -9.31
N ASP A 240 2.49 13.60 -8.78
CA ASP A 240 3.50 13.15 -7.85
C ASP A 240 4.60 12.34 -8.54
N GLY A 241 5.83 12.44 -8.03
CA GLY A 241 6.99 11.74 -8.59
C GLY A 241 7.13 10.27 -8.19
N TRP A 242 6.13 9.66 -7.55
CA TRP A 242 6.27 8.35 -6.91
C TRP A 242 5.12 7.40 -7.20
N LEU A 243 5.46 6.15 -7.45
CA LEU A 243 4.54 5.01 -7.58
C LEU A 243 4.87 3.95 -6.54
N ILE A 244 3.85 3.31 -5.99
CA ILE A 244 3.97 2.03 -5.26
C ILE A 244 3.44 0.89 -6.14
N TYR A 245 3.98 -0.31 -5.99
CA TYR A 245 3.57 -1.49 -6.76
C TYR A 245 3.56 -2.76 -5.91
N HIS A 246 2.76 -3.77 -6.28
CA HIS A 246 2.82 -5.09 -5.67
C HIS A 246 3.69 -6.04 -6.49
N MET A 247 3.34 -6.30 -7.76
CA MET A 247 4.03 -7.30 -8.56
C MET A 247 4.99 -6.69 -9.58
N LYS A 248 6.25 -7.18 -9.55
CA LYS A 248 7.28 -6.91 -10.56
C LYS A 248 7.63 -8.19 -11.30
N MET A 249 7.65 -8.14 -12.63
CA MET A 249 7.96 -9.29 -13.48
C MET A 249 8.99 -8.95 -14.54
N LYS A 250 9.84 -9.92 -14.89
CA LYS A 250 10.84 -9.79 -15.95
C LYS A 250 10.48 -10.73 -17.09
N THR A 251 10.16 -10.15 -18.25
CA THR A 251 9.92 -10.89 -19.50
C THR A 251 10.89 -10.38 -20.57
N THR A 252 10.43 -9.59 -21.53
CA THR A 252 11.26 -8.84 -22.48
C THR A 252 11.97 -7.68 -21.80
N GLN A 253 11.30 -7.05 -20.83
CA GLN A 253 11.81 -6.00 -19.97
C GLN A 253 11.29 -6.23 -18.54
N VAL A 254 11.70 -5.38 -17.61
CA VAL A 254 11.21 -5.41 -16.23
C VAL A 254 9.97 -4.53 -16.13
N PHE A 255 8.82 -5.15 -15.85
CA PHE A 255 7.53 -4.51 -15.80
C PHE A 255 6.97 -4.49 -14.36
N LEU A 256 6.36 -3.37 -14.00
CA LEU A 256 5.46 -3.26 -12.85
C LEU A 256 4.05 -3.61 -13.33
N TYR A 257 3.46 -4.67 -12.78
CA TYR A 257 2.18 -5.19 -13.25
C TYR A 257 0.98 -4.35 -12.80
N ASP A 258 1.07 -3.83 -11.59
CA ASP A 258 0.09 -2.99 -10.93
C ASP A 258 0.82 -1.85 -10.21
N CYS A 259 0.23 -0.66 -10.21
CA CYS A 259 0.79 0.46 -9.47
C CYS A 259 -0.22 1.52 -9.05
N THR A 260 0.17 2.32 -8.06
CA THR A 260 -0.60 3.47 -7.58
C THR A 260 0.32 4.67 -7.41
N MET A 261 -0.07 5.79 -8.01
CA MET A 261 0.59 7.07 -7.74
C MET A 261 0.31 7.55 -6.32
N ILE A 262 1.37 7.95 -5.62
CA ILE A 262 1.35 8.39 -4.23
C ILE A 262 2.17 9.67 -4.05
N SER A 263 1.75 10.52 -3.11
CA SER A 263 2.55 11.66 -2.66
C SER A 263 3.76 11.19 -1.82
N PRO A 264 4.77 12.03 -1.57
CA PRO A 264 5.94 11.64 -0.80
C PRO A 264 5.65 11.43 0.71
N TYR A 265 4.63 12.05 1.28
CA TYR A 265 4.37 11.99 2.73
C TYR A 265 3.97 10.60 3.26
N PRO A 266 3.17 9.79 2.55
CA PRO A 266 2.98 8.39 2.90
C PRO A 266 4.27 7.57 2.91
N LEU A 267 5.19 7.81 1.96
CA LEU A 267 6.52 7.18 1.96
C LEU A 267 7.35 7.65 3.15
N LEU A 268 7.27 8.95 3.48
CA LEU A 268 7.91 9.52 4.67
C LEU A 268 7.38 8.91 5.96
N PHE A 269 6.09 8.58 6.04
CA PHE A 269 5.49 8.07 7.27
C PHE A 269 5.61 6.56 7.42
N PHE A 270 5.39 5.78 6.36
CA PHE A 270 5.39 4.31 6.42
C PHE A 270 6.70 3.64 5.96
N GLY A 271 7.59 4.40 5.32
CA GLY A 271 8.85 3.90 4.81
C GLY A 271 9.92 3.67 5.88
N GLY A 272 11.16 3.52 5.45
CA GLY A 272 12.28 3.22 6.34
C GLY A 272 12.90 4.43 7.03
N ASP A 273 14.22 4.45 7.10
CA ASP A 273 14.99 5.41 7.90
C ASP A 273 14.92 6.82 7.31
N ILE A 274 14.67 7.81 8.17
CA ILE A 274 14.55 9.22 7.78
C ILE A 274 15.86 9.95 8.06
N THR A 275 16.51 10.42 6.99
CA THR A 275 17.69 11.30 7.05
C THR A 275 17.32 12.70 6.58
N ILE A 276 17.86 13.71 7.26
CA ILE A 276 17.68 15.12 6.89
C ILE A 276 18.94 15.53 6.14
N GLN A 277 18.76 16.08 4.95
CA GLN A 277 19.82 16.51 4.07
C GLN A 277 19.64 18.00 3.73
N LYS A 278 20.73 18.62 3.27
CA LYS A 278 20.70 19.98 2.72
C LYS A 278 21.24 19.91 1.31
N ASP A 279 20.42 20.31 0.36
CA ASP A 279 20.83 20.45 -1.03
C ASP A 279 20.90 21.94 -1.36
N GLY A 280 22.12 22.50 -1.31
CA GLY A 280 22.36 23.94 -1.36
C GLY A 280 21.61 24.70 -0.25
N ASN A 281 20.70 25.58 -0.65
CA ASN A 281 19.85 26.38 0.25
C ASN A 281 18.51 25.71 0.61
N GLN A 282 18.23 24.52 0.09
CA GLN A 282 16.94 23.85 0.31
C GLN A 282 17.07 22.68 1.29
N GLU A 283 16.13 22.60 2.22
CA GLU A 283 16.01 21.46 3.13
C GLU A 283 15.33 20.29 2.40
N THR A 284 16.02 19.14 2.37
CA THR A 284 15.52 17.91 1.77
C THR A 284 15.48 16.78 2.80
N VAL A 285 14.60 15.83 2.59
CA VAL A 285 14.47 14.64 3.43
C VAL A 285 14.61 13.42 2.55
N ALA A 286 15.40 12.45 3.00
CA ALA A 286 15.54 11.17 2.33
C ALA A 286 15.01 10.02 3.20
N VAL A 287 14.21 9.16 2.58
CA VAL A 287 13.79 7.86 3.14
C VAL A 287 14.62 6.76 2.49
N ASP A 288 15.24 5.92 3.32
CA ASP A 288 16.18 4.85 2.89
C ASP A 288 17.27 5.32 1.93
N ASN A 289 17.69 6.58 2.08
CA ASN A 289 18.74 7.27 1.33
C ASN A 289 18.49 7.44 -0.19
N TRP A 290 17.34 7.03 -0.73
CA TRP A 290 17.07 7.10 -2.17
C TRP A 290 15.74 7.77 -2.53
N ILE A 291 14.76 7.75 -1.62
CA ILE A 291 13.51 8.50 -1.78
C ILE A 291 13.72 9.90 -1.23
N VAL A 292 14.19 10.81 -2.10
CA VAL A 292 14.52 12.19 -1.74
C VAL A 292 13.45 13.14 -2.26
N PHE A 293 12.95 14.02 -1.41
CA PHE A 293 12.02 15.09 -1.79
C PHE A 293 12.18 16.29 -0.84
N ARG A 294 11.63 17.44 -1.24
CA ARG A 294 11.69 18.66 -0.44
C ARG A 294 10.75 18.53 0.76
N ALA A 295 11.29 18.74 1.95
CA ALA A 295 10.50 18.87 3.17
C ALA A 295 11.32 19.59 4.23
N ALA A 296 10.66 20.44 5.02
CA ALA A 296 11.31 21.11 6.13
C ALA A 296 11.82 20.10 7.17
N THR A 297 12.94 20.41 7.81
CA THR A 297 13.51 19.64 8.92
C THR A 297 12.50 19.44 10.05
N LYS A 298 11.64 20.43 10.28
CA LYS A 298 10.54 20.36 11.26
C LYS A 298 9.56 19.24 10.92
N THR A 299 9.23 19.06 9.63
CA THR A 299 8.36 17.99 9.14
C THR A 299 8.97 16.62 9.40
N ALA A 300 10.26 16.43 9.10
CA ALA A 300 10.94 15.16 9.38
C ALA A 300 10.95 14.81 10.87
N LYS A 301 11.20 15.80 11.74
CA LYS A 301 11.14 15.63 13.20
C LYS A 301 9.72 15.29 13.68
N LEU A 302 8.71 15.97 13.13
CA LEU A 302 7.30 15.67 13.41
C LEU A 302 6.95 14.23 13.04
N VAL A 303 7.34 13.76 11.85
CA VAL A 303 7.09 12.38 11.42
C VAL A 303 7.74 11.38 12.36
N LYS A 304 9.00 11.60 12.77
CA LYS A 304 9.68 10.74 13.76
C LYS A 304 8.90 10.66 15.07
N GLY A 305 8.41 11.80 15.57
CA GLY A 305 7.57 11.84 16.78
C GLY A 305 6.26 11.07 16.60
N LEU A 306 5.55 11.28 15.48
CA LEU A 306 4.28 10.59 15.21
C LEU A 306 4.45 9.07 15.01
N ARG A 307 5.56 8.61 14.40
CA ARG A 307 5.88 7.18 14.31
C ARG A 307 6.07 6.57 15.71
N HIS A 308 6.81 7.26 16.58
CA HIS A 308 7.02 6.80 17.96
C HIS A 308 5.71 6.72 18.77
N GLU A 309 4.83 7.70 18.64
CA GLU A 309 3.51 7.68 19.29
C GLU A 309 2.63 6.56 18.74
N LEU A 310 2.67 6.29 17.42
CA LEU A 310 1.97 5.17 16.82
C LEU A 310 2.48 3.81 17.33
N ASP A 311 3.80 3.65 17.46
CA ASP A 311 4.40 2.44 18.05
C ASP A 311 3.97 2.27 19.52
N THR A 312 3.88 3.38 20.26
CA THR A 312 3.38 3.38 21.65
C THR A 312 1.92 2.92 21.71
N VAL A 313 1.06 3.38 20.80
CA VAL A 313 -0.32 2.88 20.70
C VAL A 313 -0.34 1.39 20.38
N LEU A 314 0.42 0.94 19.38
CA LEU A 314 0.50 -0.48 19.03
C LEU A 314 0.99 -1.34 20.21
N GLN A 315 1.96 -0.85 20.97
CA GLN A 315 2.48 -1.51 22.18
C GLN A 315 1.38 -1.61 23.25
N GLN A 316 0.60 -0.56 23.47
CA GLN A 316 -0.54 -0.60 24.40
C GLN A 316 -1.59 -1.63 23.96
N LYS A 317 -1.88 -1.72 22.66
CA LYS A 317 -2.82 -2.70 22.10
C LYS A 317 -2.40 -4.17 22.27
N ILE A 318 -1.12 -4.45 22.57
CA ILE A 318 -0.66 -5.80 22.94
C ILE A 318 -1.30 -6.25 24.25
N THR A 319 -1.34 -5.37 25.24
CA THR A 319 -1.86 -5.66 26.59
C THR A 319 -3.35 -5.38 26.71
N ARG A 320 -3.85 -4.41 25.94
CA ARG A 320 -5.25 -3.97 25.92
C ARG A 320 -5.76 -3.91 24.48
N PRO A 321 -6.06 -5.08 23.87
CA PRO A 321 -6.64 -5.11 22.53
C PRO A 321 -7.97 -4.34 22.50
N GLY A 322 -8.20 -3.61 21.41
CA GLY A 322 -9.41 -2.84 21.22
C GLY A 322 -9.29 -1.91 20.02
N ALA A 323 -10.42 -1.66 19.35
CA ALA A 323 -10.47 -0.71 18.24
C ALA A 323 -9.95 0.68 18.67
N ILE A 324 -9.50 1.46 17.69
CA ILE A 324 -9.08 2.85 17.94
C ILE A 324 -10.27 3.66 18.48
N ASN A 325 -10.04 4.37 19.59
CA ASN A 325 -11.00 5.34 20.07
C ASN A 325 -10.93 6.59 19.19
N TRP A 326 -12.01 6.86 18.46
CA TRP A 326 -12.11 8.01 17.55
C TRP A 326 -12.77 9.24 18.18
N ASP A 327 -13.05 9.22 19.48
CA ASP A 327 -13.52 10.42 20.21
C ASP A 327 -12.51 11.58 20.02
N GLU A 328 -13.01 12.80 19.83
CA GLU A 328 -12.24 14.03 19.67
C GLU A 328 -11.35 14.31 20.88
N LYS A 329 -11.79 13.92 22.07
CA LYS A 329 -11.03 14.11 23.32
C LYS A 329 -10.02 13.00 23.57
N SER A 330 -10.07 11.90 22.82
CA SER A 330 -9.16 10.78 23.00
C SER A 330 -7.79 11.08 22.40
N LYS A 331 -6.72 10.69 23.11
CA LYS A 331 -5.35 10.80 22.60
C LYS A 331 -5.15 9.99 21.31
N GLU A 332 -5.71 8.78 21.25
CA GLU A 332 -5.68 7.94 20.05
C GLU A 332 -6.31 8.65 18.84
N GLY A 333 -7.54 9.17 19.01
CA GLY A 333 -8.24 9.86 17.93
C GLY A 333 -7.55 11.13 17.47
N GLN A 334 -6.94 11.91 18.37
CA GLN A 334 -6.17 13.10 18.01
C GLN A 334 -4.90 12.73 17.23
N LEU A 335 -4.17 11.72 17.69
CA LEU A 335 -2.98 11.21 17.01
C LEU A 335 -3.33 10.74 15.58
N MET A 336 -4.37 9.91 15.43
CA MET A 336 -4.75 9.40 14.11
C MET A 336 -5.18 10.52 13.15
N ARG A 337 -5.92 11.53 13.64
CA ARG A 337 -6.26 12.71 12.82
C ARG A 337 -5.01 13.50 12.40
N GLY A 338 -4.05 13.70 13.30
CA GLY A 338 -2.79 14.36 12.98
C GLY A 338 -1.96 13.61 11.94
N ILE A 339 -1.90 12.27 12.05
CA ILE A 339 -1.25 11.42 11.04
C ILE A 339 -1.97 11.52 9.70
N ILE A 340 -3.31 11.41 9.68
CA ILE A 340 -4.12 11.53 8.45
C ILE A 340 -3.88 12.88 7.78
N GLN A 341 -3.88 13.98 8.53
CA GLN A 341 -3.63 15.32 8.00
C GLN A 341 -2.25 15.39 7.34
N LEU A 342 -1.21 14.87 7.98
CA LEU A 342 0.14 14.83 7.42
C LEU A 342 0.22 14.01 6.13
N ILE A 343 -0.23 12.75 6.15
CA ILE A 343 -0.03 11.83 5.02
C ILE A 343 -0.95 12.11 3.83
N THR A 344 -2.00 12.91 4.03
CA THR A 344 -2.91 13.35 2.95
C THR A 344 -2.62 14.77 2.46
N THR A 345 -1.58 15.42 3.00
CA THR A 345 -1.10 16.72 2.54
C THR A 345 -0.56 16.59 1.12
N GLU A 346 -0.91 17.57 0.27
CA GLU A 346 -0.35 17.71 -1.07
C GLU A 346 1.00 18.41 -0.98
N ASP A 347 1.95 17.96 -1.78
CA ASP A 347 3.17 18.73 -1.99
C ASP A 347 2.84 19.86 -2.98
N SER A 348 2.60 21.05 -2.44
CA SER A 348 2.39 22.27 -3.22
C SER A 348 3.70 22.86 -3.76
N SER A 349 4.84 22.16 -3.61
CA SER A 349 6.06 22.56 -4.28
C SER A 349 5.99 22.23 -5.78
N GLN A 350 5.50 23.21 -6.52
CA GLN A 350 5.90 23.44 -7.90
C GLN A 350 7.44 23.46 -7.98
N ASP A 351 7.92 22.95 -9.11
CA ASP A 351 9.29 23.08 -9.63
C ASP A 351 10.35 22.21 -8.98
N TYR A 352 10.79 21.18 -9.72
CA TYR A 352 12.13 21.12 -10.32
C TYR A 352 12.11 20.24 -11.59
N ASP A 353 12.66 20.79 -12.68
CA ASP A 353 13.16 20.03 -13.82
C ASP A 353 14.43 19.27 -13.39
N ASP A 354 14.35 17.95 -13.40
CA ASP A 354 15.45 17.01 -13.09
C ASP A 354 16.40 16.89 -14.31
N ASP A 355 16.91 18.02 -14.82
CA ASP A 355 17.89 18.06 -15.93
C ASP A 355 19.35 17.86 -15.47
N TYR A 356 19.59 17.59 -14.17
CA TYR A 356 20.93 17.31 -13.65
C TYR A 356 21.18 15.83 -13.39
N TYR A 357 20.96 14.99 -14.41
CA TYR A 357 21.68 13.72 -14.60
C TYR A 357 21.77 13.43 -16.11
N SER A 358 22.40 14.35 -16.83
CA SER A 358 23.14 14.00 -18.04
C SER A 358 24.55 13.51 -17.63
N ASP A 359 24.98 12.46 -18.32
CA ASP A 359 26.33 11.88 -18.37
C ASP A 359 26.69 10.89 -17.24
N ASP A 360 26.30 9.61 -17.41
CA ASP A 360 27.05 8.58 -18.16
C ASP A 360 26.19 7.33 -18.44
#